data_AF-A0A4Q1KUW9-F1
#
_entry.id   AF-A0A4Q1KUW9-F1
#
_cell.length_a   1.000
_cell.length_b   1.000
_cell.length_c   1.000
_cell.angle_alpha   90.00
_cell.angle_beta   90.00
_cell.angle_gamma   90.00
#
_symmetry.space_group_name_H-M   'P 1'
#
loop_
_entity.id
_entity.type
_entity.pdbx_description
1 polymer ?
#
loop_
_entity_poly.entity_id
_entity_poly.type
_entity_poly.pdbx_seq_one_letter_code
_entity_poly.pdbx_strand_id
1 'polypeptide(L)'
;MPGVVLIGAQWGDEGKGKATDLLGSRVDYVVKFNGGNNAGHTVVVGDEKYALHLLPSGILSPGVTPVIANGVVVDIEVLFQELDDLISRGVDVSRLLVSGSAHVIAGYHRTMDKVSERFLGKRRIGTTGRGIGPAYADKINRVGIRMWDLFDEKILAEKIEGSLDQKNHLLVKVYNRRAITVDETVEELLAYADRVKPMVADTSLILNQALDAGKNVLFEGGQATMLDVDHGTYPFVTSSNATAGGALTGSGVGPTKITSVIGVIKAYTTRVGEGPFPTELFDDMGEYLLRTGGEFGVTTGRARRCGWYDSVIARYSSRVNGITDLVVTKLDILTGIPKIPVCVAYDVDGVRYDEMPTDQTAFHHAKPIYAEFDGWTEDISGCRTFEDLPANAQAYVRSLEELSGARVSAIGVGPSRDAIIPLHDLLH
;
A
#
# COMPACT_ATOMS: atom_id res chain seq x y z
N MET A 1 -15.12 -12.98 13.75
CA MET A 1 -16.16 -11.99 13.33
C MET A 1 -15.44 -10.79 12.76
N PRO A 2 -15.23 -10.68 11.43
CA PRO A 2 -13.90 -10.24 11.06
C PRO A 2 -13.89 -8.88 10.36
N GLY A 3 -13.50 -7.87 11.14
CA GLY A 3 -12.63 -6.83 10.60
C GLY A 3 -11.26 -7.45 10.34
N VAL A 4 -10.89 -7.58 9.07
CA VAL A 4 -9.60 -8.13 8.64
C VAL A 4 -8.78 -7.03 8.03
N VAL A 5 -7.55 -6.85 8.49
CA VAL A 5 -6.66 -5.85 7.91
C VAL A 5 -5.65 -6.52 6.99
N LEU A 6 -5.49 -6.01 5.78
CA LEU A 6 -4.54 -6.48 4.78
C LEU A 6 -3.47 -5.42 4.51
N ILE A 7 -2.22 -5.71 4.82
CA ILE A 7 -1.08 -4.79 4.66
C ILE A 7 0.09 -5.44 3.93
N GLY A 8 0.99 -4.60 3.39
CA GLY A 8 2.30 -5.06 2.91
C GLY A 8 3.31 -5.09 4.05
N ALA A 9 4.10 -6.16 4.14
CA ALA A 9 5.09 -6.35 5.21
C ALA A 9 6.50 -5.81 4.85
N GLN A 10 6.70 -5.27 3.64
CA GLN A 10 8.00 -4.80 3.14
C GLN A 10 7.89 -3.33 2.65
N TRP A 11 8.39 -3.01 1.45
CA TRP A 11 8.38 -1.67 0.84
C TRP A 11 7.39 -1.54 -0.34
N GLY A 12 6.26 -2.25 -0.27
CA GLY A 12 5.24 -2.21 -1.32
C GLY A 12 5.49 -3.24 -2.41
N ASP A 13 4.47 -3.43 -3.26
CA ASP A 13 4.46 -4.45 -4.32
C ASP A 13 4.57 -5.91 -3.86
N GLU A 14 4.14 -6.23 -2.64
CA GLU A 14 4.16 -7.61 -2.14
C GLU A 14 3.08 -8.48 -2.81
N GLY A 15 2.24 -7.92 -3.68
CA GLY A 15 1.15 -8.63 -4.34
C GLY A 15 -0.12 -8.71 -3.49
N LYS A 16 -0.45 -7.63 -2.76
CA LYS A 16 -1.67 -7.54 -1.92
C LYS A 16 -2.95 -8.00 -2.61
N GLY A 17 -3.12 -7.68 -3.89
CA GLY A 17 -4.26 -8.12 -4.69
C GLY A 17 -4.48 -9.64 -4.67
N LYS A 18 -3.40 -10.43 -4.59
CA LYS A 18 -3.49 -11.89 -4.54
C LYS A 18 -4.07 -12.39 -3.21
N ALA A 19 -3.79 -11.70 -2.11
CA ALA A 19 -4.41 -12.00 -0.83
C ALA A 19 -5.88 -11.53 -0.81
N THR A 20 -6.22 -10.40 -1.42
CA THR A 20 -7.61 -9.99 -1.63
C THR A 20 -8.39 -11.03 -2.44
N ASP A 21 -7.78 -11.57 -3.50
CA ASP A 21 -8.39 -12.57 -4.38
C ASP A 21 -8.73 -13.87 -3.66
N LEU A 22 -7.92 -14.28 -2.67
CA LEU A 22 -8.18 -15.45 -1.81
C LEU A 22 -9.42 -15.28 -0.94
N LEU A 23 -9.70 -14.06 -0.51
CA LEU A 23 -10.91 -13.74 0.25
C LEU A 23 -12.13 -13.76 -0.69
N GLY A 24 -11.94 -13.39 -1.95
CA GLY A 24 -12.93 -13.56 -3.02
C GLY A 24 -14.27 -12.92 -2.67
N SER A 25 -15.38 -13.62 -2.95
CA SER A 25 -16.73 -13.16 -2.64
C SER A 25 -17.14 -13.31 -1.17
N ARG A 26 -16.22 -13.72 -0.29
CA ARG A 26 -16.51 -13.93 1.14
C ARG A 26 -16.48 -12.62 1.93
N VAL A 27 -16.08 -11.50 1.32
CA VAL A 27 -16.09 -10.17 1.95
C VAL A 27 -17.34 -9.39 1.52
N ASP A 28 -17.94 -8.67 2.46
CA ASP A 28 -19.09 -7.79 2.16
C ASP A 28 -18.62 -6.36 1.85
N TYR A 29 -17.53 -5.91 2.48
CA TYR A 29 -16.95 -4.57 2.31
C TYR A 29 -15.44 -4.66 2.08
N VAL A 30 -14.94 -3.81 1.18
CA VAL A 30 -13.49 -3.59 1.00
C VAL A 30 -13.18 -2.11 1.17
N VAL A 31 -12.34 -1.79 2.15
CA VAL A 31 -12.13 -0.45 2.67
C VAL A 31 -10.69 -0.02 2.43
N LYS A 32 -10.49 1.01 1.61
CA LYS A 32 -9.20 1.69 1.53
C LYS A 32 -9.15 2.75 2.63
N PHE A 33 -8.15 2.67 3.49
CA PHE A 33 -8.08 3.51 4.70
C PHE A 33 -6.95 4.53 4.73
N ASN A 34 -5.94 4.44 3.85
CA ASN A 34 -4.81 5.35 3.81
C ASN A 34 -4.31 5.62 2.38
N GLY A 35 -3.34 6.53 2.28
CA GLY A 35 -2.73 6.95 1.02
C GLY A 35 -3.70 7.73 0.14
N GLY A 36 -3.54 7.58 -1.17
CA GLY A 36 -4.40 8.15 -2.20
C GLY A 36 -4.16 7.42 -3.52
N ASN A 37 -4.13 8.18 -4.62
CA ASN A 37 -3.77 7.68 -5.94
C ASN A 37 -2.28 7.34 -6.09
N ASN A 38 -1.44 7.42 -5.04
CA ASN A 38 -0.03 7.01 -5.09
C ASN A 38 0.21 5.53 -4.83
N ALA A 39 -0.82 4.81 -4.37
CA ALA A 39 -0.84 3.37 -4.40
C ALA A 39 -1.44 2.93 -5.74
N GLY A 40 -1.03 1.77 -6.23
CA GLY A 40 -1.63 1.14 -7.39
C GLY A 40 -1.52 -0.36 -7.25
N HIS A 41 -2.54 -1.08 -7.71
CA HIS A 41 -2.49 -2.52 -7.83
C HIS A 41 -3.21 -2.94 -9.10
N THR A 42 -2.74 -4.04 -9.69
CA THR A 42 -3.37 -4.64 -10.85
C THR A 42 -4.22 -5.81 -10.37
N VAL A 43 -5.50 -5.78 -10.70
CA VAL A 43 -6.43 -6.90 -10.48
C VAL A 43 -6.71 -7.55 -11.83
N VAL A 44 -6.76 -8.87 -11.85
CA VAL A 44 -7.11 -9.65 -13.04
C VAL A 44 -8.48 -10.29 -12.81
N VAL A 45 -9.46 -9.94 -13.63
CA VAL A 45 -10.82 -10.50 -13.58
C VAL A 45 -11.12 -11.18 -14.91
N GLY A 46 -11.20 -12.51 -14.89
CA GLY A 46 -11.22 -13.29 -16.13
C GLY A 46 -9.92 -13.07 -16.90
N ASP A 47 -10.04 -12.67 -18.17
CA ASP A 47 -8.91 -12.36 -19.05
C ASP A 47 -8.53 -10.87 -19.06
N GLU A 48 -9.24 -10.03 -18.30
CA GLU A 48 -9.05 -8.58 -18.30
C GLU A 48 -8.19 -8.09 -17.13
N LYS A 49 -7.34 -7.09 -17.42
CA LYS A 49 -6.48 -6.43 -16.44
C LYS A 49 -7.01 -5.03 -16.11
N TYR A 50 -7.15 -4.77 -14.82
CA TYR A 50 -7.61 -3.49 -14.26
C TYR A 50 -6.50 -2.90 -13.39
N ALA A 51 -6.11 -1.66 -13.67
CA ALA A 51 -5.15 -0.92 -12.84
C ALA A 51 -5.91 0.09 -11.97
N LEU A 52 -6.04 -0.21 -10.68
CA LEU A 52 -6.74 0.64 -9.72
C LEU A 52 -5.72 1.41 -8.89
N HIS A 53 -6.00 2.69 -8.59
CA HIS A 53 -5.15 3.50 -7.72
C HIS A 53 -5.91 3.98 -6.49
N LEU A 54 -6.98 4.75 -6.68
CA LEU A 54 -7.84 5.21 -5.57
C LEU A 54 -8.87 4.17 -5.17
N LEU A 55 -9.42 3.45 -6.14
CA LEU A 55 -10.52 2.54 -5.87
C LEU A 55 -10.05 1.30 -5.08
N PRO A 56 -10.79 0.89 -4.03
CA PRO A 56 -10.57 -0.40 -3.39
C PRO A 56 -10.81 -1.55 -4.39
N SER A 57 -10.05 -2.64 -4.28
CA SER A 57 -10.17 -3.81 -5.17
C SER A 57 -11.59 -4.40 -5.24
N GLY A 58 -12.37 -4.24 -4.16
CA GLY A 58 -13.76 -4.67 -4.09
C GLY A 58 -14.70 -4.05 -5.14
N ILE A 59 -14.31 -2.95 -5.81
CA ILE A 59 -15.10 -2.35 -6.91
C ILE A 59 -15.32 -3.32 -8.09
N LEU A 60 -14.42 -4.29 -8.25
CA LEU A 60 -14.51 -5.30 -9.31
C LEU A 60 -15.24 -6.57 -8.87
N SER A 61 -15.68 -6.64 -7.62
CA SER A 61 -16.28 -7.85 -7.03
C SER A 61 -17.80 -7.69 -6.89
N PRO A 62 -18.61 -8.51 -7.60
CA PRO A 62 -20.06 -8.44 -7.49
C PRO A 62 -20.54 -8.63 -6.06
N GLY A 63 -21.45 -7.77 -5.60
CA GLY A 63 -22.04 -7.85 -4.26
C GLY A 63 -21.20 -7.20 -3.15
N VAL A 64 -19.97 -6.79 -3.43
CA VAL A 64 -19.08 -6.12 -2.47
C VAL A 64 -19.34 -4.61 -2.49
N THR A 65 -19.29 -3.98 -1.32
CA THR A 65 -19.35 -2.51 -1.18
C THR A 65 -17.94 -1.95 -1.01
N PRO A 66 -17.37 -1.28 -2.02
CA PRO A 66 -16.09 -0.61 -1.89
C PRO A 66 -16.24 0.70 -1.13
N VAL A 67 -15.29 0.99 -0.23
CA VAL A 67 -15.31 2.17 0.63
C VAL A 67 -13.96 2.89 0.57
N ILE A 68 -13.97 4.17 0.22
CA ILE A 68 -12.85 5.10 0.43
C ILE A 68 -13.08 5.80 1.76
N ALA A 69 -12.30 5.45 2.78
CA ALA A 69 -12.51 5.93 4.13
C ALA A 69 -11.78 7.26 4.45
N ASN A 70 -11.99 7.81 5.66
CA ASN A 70 -11.56 9.17 6.03
C ASN A 70 -10.04 9.37 6.08
N GLY A 71 -9.25 8.30 6.13
CA GLY A 71 -7.80 8.38 6.14
C GLY A 71 -7.19 8.59 4.75
N VAL A 72 -7.96 8.40 3.67
CA VAL A 72 -7.51 8.59 2.28
C VAL A 72 -7.52 10.08 1.90
N VAL A 73 -6.51 10.50 1.15
CA VAL A 73 -6.49 11.78 0.41
C VAL A 73 -6.91 11.53 -1.05
N VAL A 74 -8.00 12.18 -1.48
CA VAL A 74 -8.71 11.87 -2.72
C VAL A 74 -8.45 12.96 -3.76
N ASP A 75 -7.79 12.60 -4.86
CA ASP A 75 -7.78 13.40 -6.08
C ASP A 75 -9.07 13.08 -6.85
N ILE A 76 -10.01 14.03 -6.88
CA ILE A 76 -11.36 13.80 -7.42
C ILE A 76 -11.34 13.62 -8.93
N GLU A 77 -10.43 14.32 -9.62
CA GLU A 77 -10.22 14.14 -11.06
C GLU A 77 -9.79 12.70 -11.35
N VAL A 78 -8.80 12.19 -10.60
CA VAL A 78 -8.34 10.80 -10.78
C VAL A 78 -9.40 9.78 -10.36
N LEU A 79 -10.20 10.06 -9.32
CA LEU A 79 -11.32 9.21 -8.94
C LEU A 79 -12.30 9.05 -10.11
N PHE A 80 -12.71 10.14 -10.75
CA PHE A 80 -13.64 10.06 -11.87
C PHE A 80 -13.03 9.48 -13.14
N GLN A 81 -11.74 9.69 -13.41
CA GLN A 81 -11.03 8.98 -14.48
C GLN A 81 -11.12 7.46 -14.28
N GLU A 82 -10.82 6.96 -13.07
CA GLU A 82 -10.92 5.51 -12.79
C GLU A 82 -12.38 5.02 -12.89
N LEU A 83 -13.36 5.78 -12.39
CA LEU A 83 -14.76 5.40 -12.46
C LEU A 83 -15.28 5.35 -13.90
N ASP A 84 -14.96 6.36 -14.72
CA ASP A 84 -15.40 6.44 -16.11
C ASP A 84 -14.76 5.33 -16.95
N ASP A 85 -13.48 5.00 -16.70
CA ASP A 85 -12.80 3.86 -17.30
C ASP A 85 -13.49 2.54 -16.96
N LEU A 86 -13.88 2.33 -15.69
CA LEU A 86 -14.60 1.13 -15.25
C LEU A 86 -16.01 1.03 -15.87
N ILE A 87 -16.76 2.15 -15.88
CA ILE A 87 -18.10 2.22 -16.48
C ILE A 87 -18.03 1.90 -17.98
N SER A 88 -17.02 2.41 -18.69
CA SER A 88 -16.83 2.15 -20.13
C SER A 88 -16.63 0.66 -20.46
N ARG A 89 -16.16 -0.13 -19.48
CA ARG A 89 -15.98 -1.57 -19.55
C ARG A 89 -17.15 -2.37 -18.97
N GLY A 90 -18.23 -1.70 -18.57
CA GLY A 90 -19.44 -2.33 -18.05
C GLY A 90 -19.38 -2.75 -16.57
N VAL A 91 -18.42 -2.22 -15.80
CA VAL A 91 -18.34 -2.48 -14.35
C VAL A 91 -19.34 -1.59 -13.61
N ASP A 92 -20.12 -2.19 -12.72
CA ASP A 92 -21.05 -1.47 -11.85
C ASP A 92 -20.29 -0.81 -10.68
N VAL A 93 -20.26 0.52 -10.69
CA VAL A 93 -19.61 1.33 -9.65
C VAL A 93 -20.58 1.96 -8.65
N SER A 94 -21.89 1.67 -8.76
CA SER A 94 -22.95 2.35 -8.00
C SER A 94 -22.88 2.11 -6.48
N ARG A 95 -22.16 1.07 -6.04
CA ARG A 95 -21.98 0.72 -4.63
C ARG A 95 -20.85 1.47 -3.94
N LEU A 96 -20.04 2.26 -4.66
CA LEU A 96 -18.93 2.98 -4.06
C LEU A 96 -19.41 3.97 -3.01
N LEU A 97 -18.79 3.90 -1.83
CA LEU A 97 -18.95 4.88 -0.77
C LEU A 97 -17.64 5.67 -0.58
N VAL A 98 -17.76 6.98 -0.46
CA VAL A 98 -16.65 7.89 -0.20
C VAL A 98 -16.92 8.63 1.11
N SER A 99 -15.95 8.63 2.01
CA SER A 99 -16.10 9.32 3.28
C SER A 99 -16.22 10.82 3.07
N GLY A 100 -17.28 11.42 3.62
CA GLY A 100 -17.41 12.87 3.66
C GLY A 100 -16.27 13.58 4.42
N SER A 101 -15.55 12.84 5.27
CA SER A 101 -14.39 13.33 6.02
C SER A 101 -13.04 13.07 5.34
N ALA A 102 -13.00 12.39 4.19
CA ALA A 102 -11.77 12.24 3.40
C ALA A 102 -11.29 13.61 2.92
N HIS A 103 -9.97 13.81 2.91
CA HIS A 103 -9.38 15.07 2.44
C HIS A 103 -9.27 15.07 0.92
N VAL A 104 -9.34 16.25 0.31
CA VAL A 104 -9.29 16.43 -1.14
C VAL A 104 -7.91 16.89 -1.58
N ILE A 105 -7.35 16.22 -2.60
CA ILE A 105 -6.15 16.67 -3.31
C ILE A 105 -6.59 17.66 -4.39
N ALA A 106 -6.55 18.95 -4.08
CA ALA A 106 -6.69 20.03 -5.06
C ALA A 106 -5.44 20.21 -5.97
N GLY A 107 -5.58 20.90 -7.10
CA GLY A 107 -4.49 21.15 -8.06
C GLY A 107 -3.23 21.78 -7.47
N TYR A 108 -3.37 22.63 -6.44
CA TYR A 108 -2.22 23.21 -5.75
C TYR A 108 -1.36 22.20 -5.01
N HIS A 109 -1.92 21.10 -4.48
CA HIS A 109 -1.13 20.07 -3.81
C HIS A 109 -0.20 19.37 -4.80
N ARG A 110 -0.69 19.04 -6.00
CA ARG A 110 0.10 18.44 -7.09
C ARG A 110 1.24 19.38 -7.51
N THR A 111 0.94 20.68 -7.58
CA THR A 111 1.94 21.71 -7.89
C THR A 111 3.00 21.80 -6.79
N MET A 112 2.60 21.87 -5.52
CA MET A 112 3.50 21.94 -4.38
C MET A 112 4.42 20.71 -4.31
N ASP A 113 3.88 19.50 -4.48
CA ASP A 113 4.65 18.24 -4.44
C ASP A 113 5.78 18.26 -5.49
N LYS A 114 5.42 18.50 -6.76
CA LYS A 114 6.39 18.54 -7.87
C LYS A 114 7.44 19.64 -7.71
N VAL A 115 7.02 20.81 -7.24
CA VAL A 115 7.91 21.96 -7.08
C VAL A 115 8.86 21.74 -5.89
N SER A 116 8.35 21.39 -4.71
CA SER A 116 9.17 21.15 -3.53
C SER A 116 10.19 20.03 -3.78
N GLU A 117 9.79 18.92 -4.40
CA GLU A 117 10.68 17.80 -4.74
C GLU A 117 11.82 18.21 -5.70
N ARG A 118 11.50 19.05 -6.69
CA ARG A 118 12.52 19.58 -7.61
C ARG A 118 13.59 20.38 -6.87
N PHE A 119 13.20 21.18 -5.88
CA PHE A 119 14.09 22.05 -5.11
C PHE A 119 14.90 21.31 -4.02
N LEU A 120 14.54 20.07 -3.66
CA LEU A 120 15.32 19.26 -2.71
C LEU A 120 16.69 18.81 -3.26
N GLY A 121 16.89 18.86 -4.57
CA GLY A 121 18.17 18.51 -5.21
C GLY A 121 18.57 17.06 -4.92
N LYS A 122 19.70 16.86 -4.24
CA LYS A 122 20.17 15.51 -3.85
C LYS A 122 19.38 14.88 -2.70
N ARG A 123 18.52 15.64 -2.01
CA ARG A 123 17.70 15.18 -0.87
C ARG A 123 16.29 14.75 -1.28
N ARG A 124 16.11 14.38 -2.55
CA ARG A 124 14.82 13.92 -3.06
C ARG A 124 14.38 12.66 -2.33
N ILE A 125 13.09 12.59 -2.04
CA ILE A 125 12.45 11.43 -1.44
C ILE A 125 12.07 10.44 -2.56
N GLY A 126 11.76 10.96 -3.75
CA GLY A 126 11.20 10.21 -4.86
C GLY A 126 9.67 10.13 -4.79
N THR A 127 9.00 11.25 -4.48
CA THR A 127 7.53 11.29 -4.40
C THR A 127 6.89 10.98 -5.75
N THR A 128 5.62 10.58 -5.73
CA THR A 128 4.85 10.31 -6.97
C THR A 128 4.43 11.58 -7.71
N GLY A 129 4.63 12.77 -7.11
CA GLY A 129 4.18 14.05 -7.68
C GLY A 129 2.66 14.19 -7.75
N ARG A 130 1.91 13.34 -7.02
CA ARG A 130 0.44 13.30 -7.01
C ARG A 130 -0.18 14.16 -5.90
N GLY A 131 0.61 14.90 -5.12
CA GLY A 131 0.08 15.82 -4.10
C GLY A 131 -0.21 15.17 -2.75
N ILE A 132 0.21 13.92 -2.53
CA ILE A 132 -0.09 13.16 -1.30
C ILE A 132 0.48 13.83 -0.06
N GLY A 133 1.79 14.11 -0.08
CA GLY A 133 2.49 14.72 1.06
C GLY A 133 1.91 16.09 1.42
N PRO A 134 1.76 17.02 0.46
CA PRO A 134 1.10 18.29 0.71
C PRO A 134 -0.33 18.16 1.26
N ALA A 135 -1.14 17.24 0.75
CA ALA A 135 -2.51 17.05 1.23
C ALA A 135 -2.56 16.51 2.68
N TYR A 136 -1.68 15.57 3.02
CA TYR A 136 -1.54 15.12 4.41
C TYR A 136 -0.98 16.23 5.32
N ALA A 137 -0.04 17.05 4.83
CA ALA A 137 0.46 18.20 5.60
C ALA A 137 -0.67 19.18 5.92
N ASP A 138 -1.55 19.48 4.95
CA ASP A 138 -2.71 20.35 5.15
C ASP A 138 -3.72 19.76 6.14
N LYS A 139 -3.95 18.44 6.10
CA LYS A 139 -4.74 17.71 7.10
C LYS A 139 -4.18 17.93 8.51
N ILE A 140 -2.88 17.70 8.71
CA ILE A 140 -2.24 17.81 10.02
C ILE A 140 -2.16 19.27 10.49
N ASN A 141 -1.94 20.21 9.57
CA ASN A 141 -1.95 21.64 9.86
C ASN A 141 -3.36 22.21 10.12
N ARG A 142 -4.41 21.42 9.86
CA ARG A 142 -5.83 21.78 10.03
C ARG A 142 -6.28 22.90 9.09
N VAL A 143 -5.70 22.93 7.89
CA VAL A 143 -6.07 23.87 6.82
C VAL A 143 -6.67 23.18 5.60
N GLY A 144 -6.60 21.85 5.54
CA GLY A 144 -7.04 21.08 4.37
C GLY A 144 -8.55 21.10 4.10
N ILE A 145 -8.88 20.77 2.85
CA ILE A 145 -10.24 20.66 2.32
C ILE A 145 -10.71 19.21 2.47
N ARG A 146 -11.96 19.01 2.90
CA ARG A 146 -12.60 17.68 2.98
C ARG A 146 -13.78 17.56 2.03
N MET A 147 -14.21 16.33 1.76
CA MET A 147 -15.25 16.04 0.79
C MET A 147 -16.59 16.76 1.09
N TRP A 148 -16.98 16.88 2.36
CA TRP A 148 -18.17 17.65 2.76
C TRP A 148 -18.09 19.15 2.42
N ASP A 149 -16.89 19.71 2.28
CA ASP A 149 -16.71 21.13 1.99
C ASP A 149 -17.11 21.47 0.54
N LEU A 150 -17.14 20.49 -0.36
CA LEU A 150 -17.52 20.67 -1.76
C LEU A 150 -18.99 21.09 -1.96
N PHE A 151 -19.82 20.95 -0.92
CA PHE A 151 -21.27 21.22 -1.00
C PHE A 151 -21.67 22.56 -0.37
N ASP A 152 -20.69 23.36 0.06
CA ASP A 152 -20.88 24.74 0.49
C ASP A 152 -19.78 25.60 -0.16
N GLU A 153 -20.09 26.17 -1.32
CA GLU A 153 -19.15 26.96 -2.13
C GLU A 153 -18.50 28.11 -1.33
N LYS A 154 -19.26 28.75 -0.44
CA LYS A 154 -18.73 29.84 0.37
C LYS A 154 -17.67 29.34 1.34
N ILE A 155 -17.97 28.27 2.08
CA ILE A 155 -17.02 27.67 3.03
C ILE A 155 -15.83 27.06 2.30
N LEU A 156 -16.04 26.48 1.11
CA LEU A 156 -14.98 25.96 0.26
C LEU A 156 -13.99 27.06 -0.13
N ALA A 157 -14.49 28.21 -0.60
CA ALA A 157 -13.66 29.35 -0.98
C ALA A 157 -12.84 29.89 0.20
N GLU A 158 -13.47 30.07 1.37
CA GLU A 158 -12.79 30.52 2.59
C GLU A 158 -11.66 29.54 3.01
N LYS A 159 -11.88 28.23 2.90
CA LYS A 159 -10.87 27.20 3.21
C LYS A 159 -9.72 27.16 2.19
N ILE A 160 -10.04 27.32 0.91
CA ILE A 160 -9.04 27.41 -0.16
C ILE A 160 -8.17 28.64 0.05
N GLU A 161 -8.76 29.80 0.36
CA GLU A 161 -8.02 31.03 0.67
C GLU A 161 -7.04 30.81 1.82
N GLY A 162 -7.52 30.25 2.95
CA GLY A 162 -6.67 29.92 4.08
C GLY A 162 -5.56 28.91 3.75
N SER A 163 -5.84 27.92 2.91
CA SER A 163 -4.84 26.94 2.44
C SER A 163 -3.77 27.58 1.56
N LEU A 164 -4.17 28.53 0.70
CA LEU A 164 -3.32 29.15 -0.31
C LEU A 164 -2.45 30.27 0.25
N ASP A 165 -2.82 30.92 1.35
CA ASP A 165 -2.09 32.07 1.91
C ASP A 165 -0.57 31.81 2.04
N GLN A 166 -0.19 30.83 2.88
CA GLN A 166 1.22 30.48 3.06
C GLN A 166 1.84 29.85 1.79
N LYS A 167 1.07 29.05 1.05
CA LYS A 167 1.56 28.32 -0.14
C LYS A 167 1.91 29.28 -1.28
N ASN A 168 1.11 30.31 -1.51
CA ASN A 168 1.36 31.30 -2.54
C ASN A 168 2.59 32.15 -2.22
N HIS A 169 2.85 32.45 -0.96
CA HIS A 169 4.13 33.05 -0.57
C HIS A 169 5.32 32.16 -0.92
N LEU A 170 5.25 30.85 -0.67
CA LEU A 170 6.31 29.91 -1.05
C LEU A 170 6.47 29.83 -2.58
N LEU A 171 5.36 29.66 -3.32
CA LEU A 171 5.37 29.57 -4.77
C LEU A 171 6.03 30.80 -5.41
N VAL A 172 5.59 32.01 -5.05
CA VAL A 172 6.08 33.25 -5.66
C VAL A 172 7.50 33.57 -5.19
N LYS A 173 7.74 33.60 -3.87
CA LYS A 173 8.97 34.17 -3.29
C LYS A 173 10.13 33.18 -3.25
N VAL A 174 9.86 31.89 -3.09
CA VAL A 174 10.90 30.85 -2.93
C VAL A 174 11.08 30.06 -4.22
N TYR A 175 9.98 29.65 -4.85
CA TYR A 175 10.03 28.76 -6.00
C TYR A 175 9.97 29.45 -7.36
N ASN A 176 9.75 30.78 -7.38
CA ASN A 176 9.56 31.57 -8.59
C ASN A 176 8.51 30.94 -9.52
N ARG A 177 7.31 30.72 -8.96
CA ARG A 177 6.12 30.17 -9.62
C ARG A 177 4.94 31.12 -9.42
N ARG A 178 4.01 31.13 -10.39
CA ARG A 178 2.78 31.92 -10.30
C ARG A 178 2.00 31.50 -9.04
N ALA A 179 1.44 32.47 -8.34
CA ALA A 179 0.42 32.20 -7.34
C ALA A 179 -0.78 31.47 -7.98
N ILE A 180 -1.39 30.60 -7.19
CA ILE A 180 -2.63 29.91 -7.51
C ILE A 180 -3.78 30.75 -6.95
N THR A 181 -4.86 30.90 -7.71
CA THR A 181 -6.03 31.69 -7.31
C THR A 181 -7.07 30.83 -6.58
N VAL A 182 -7.88 31.48 -5.73
CA VAL A 182 -9.01 30.82 -5.07
C VAL A 182 -10.03 30.37 -6.12
N ASP A 183 -10.42 31.28 -7.01
CA ASP A 183 -11.42 31.03 -8.05
C ASP A 183 -11.07 29.82 -8.94
N GLU A 184 -9.81 29.69 -9.39
CA GLU A 184 -9.43 28.56 -10.26
C GLU A 184 -9.51 27.22 -9.52
N THR A 185 -9.24 27.22 -8.21
CA THR A 185 -9.33 26.01 -7.37
C THR A 185 -10.78 25.67 -7.03
N VAL A 186 -11.62 26.68 -6.77
CA VAL A 186 -13.07 26.49 -6.55
C VAL A 186 -13.71 25.90 -7.80
N GLU A 187 -13.43 26.48 -8.98
CA GLU A 187 -13.95 25.99 -10.26
C GLU A 187 -13.51 24.55 -10.53
N GLU A 188 -12.23 24.22 -10.32
CA GLU A 188 -11.69 22.85 -10.46
C GLU A 188 -12.47 21.85 -9.61
N LEU A 189 -12.73 22.18 -8.35
CA LEU A 189 -13.36 21.26 -7.40
C LEU A 189 -14.88 21.15 -7.57
N LEU A 190 -15.57 22.26 -7.83
CA LEU A 190 -17.03 22.27 -8.01
C LEU A 190 -17.47 21.58 -9.30
N ALA A 191 -16.61 21.48 -10.31
CA ALA A 191 -16.88 20.72 -11.53
C ALA A 191 -17.27 19.24 -11.27
N TYR A 192 -16.89 18.70 -10.11
CA TYR A 192 -17.18 17.32 -9.71
C TYR A 192 -18.20 17.19 -8.57
N ALA A 193 -18.64 18.28 -7.96
CA ALA A 193 -19.47 18.27 -6.75
C ALA A 193 -20.76 17.46 -6.93
N ASP A 194 -21.51 17.71 -8.00
CA ASP A 194 -22.76 17.00 -8.28
C ASP A 194 -22.56 15.50 -8.55
N ARG A 195 -21.43 15.13 -9.18
CA ARG A 195 -21.11 13.73 -9.49
C ARG A 195 -20.69 12.96 -8.24
N VAL A 196 -19.97 13.59 -7.30
CA VAL A 196 -19.47 12.92 -6.09
C VAL A 196 -20.53 12.87 -4.98
N LYS A 197 -21.47 13.82 -4.95
CA LYS A 197 -22.51 13.88 -3.92
C LYS A 197 -23.24 12.56 -3.62
N PRO A 198 -23.64 11.74 -4.63
CA PRO A 198 -24.38 10.50 -4.37
C PRO A 198 -23.55 9.40 -3.70
N MET A 199 -22.22 9.45 -3.80
CA MET A 199 -21.32 8.47 -3.16
C MET A 199 -20.80 8.93 -1.80
N VAL A 200 -20.98 10.21 -1.43
CA VAL A 200 -20.51 10.72 -0.14
C VAL A 200 -21.39 10.23 1.01
N ALA A 201 -20.77 9.60 2.01
CA ALA A 201 -21.46 9.03 3.16
C ALA A 201 -20.67 9.15 4.47
N ASP A 202 -21.35 8.92 5.61
CA ASP A 202 -20.71 8.61 6.88
C ASP A 202 -20.22 7.16 6.87
N THR A 203 -19.04 6.96 6.30
CA THR A 203 -18.42 5.65 6.16
C THR A 203 -18.11 5.00 7.51
N SER A 204 -17.80 5.80 8.55
CA SER A 204 -17.50 5.26 9.88
C SER A 204 -18.73 4.57 10.47
N LEU A 205 -19.89 5.24 10.39
CA LEU A 205 -21.16 4.68 10.85
C LEU A 205 -21.52 3.39 10.08
N ILE A 206 -21.43 3.43 8.75
CA ILE A 206 -21.76 2.28 7.89
C ILE A 206 -20.87 1.07 8.20
N LEU A 207 -19.56 1.28 8.32
CA LEU A 207 -18.61 0.19 8.59
C LEU A 207 -18.84 -0.40 9.99
N ASN A 208 -19.10 0.43 11.00
CA ASN A 208 -19.40 -0.06 12.34
C ASN A 208 -20.70 -0.86 12.38
N GLN A 209 -21.76 -0.40 11.70
CA GLN A 209 -23.02 -1.13 11.58
C GLN A 209 -22.84 -2.48 10.86
N ALA A 210 -22.02 -2.52 9.81
CA ALA A 210 -21.70 -3.76 9.10
C ALA A 210 -20.97 -4.76 10.02
N LEU A 211 -19.93 -4.31 10.72
CA LEU A 211 -19.19 -5.13 11.68
C LEU A 211 -20.10 -5.65 12.80
N ASP A 212 -20.97 -4.79 13.34
CA ASP A 212 -21.90 -5.16 14.42
C ASP A 212 -22.99 -6.14 13.94
N ALA A 213 -23.31 -6.11 12.63
CA ALA A 213 -24.18 -7.08 11.97
C ALA A 213 -23.46 -8.38 11.56
N GLY A 214 -22.19 -8.56 11.94
CA GLY A 214 -21.40 -9.76 11.65
C GLY A 214 -20.95 -9.88 10.19
N LYS A 215 -20.93 -8.76 9.45
CA LYS A 215 -20.43 -8.71 8.06
C LYS A 215 -18.91 -8.78 8.01
N ASN A 216 -18.38 -9.36 6.94
CA ASN A 216 -16.94 -9.48 6.72
C ASN A 216 -16.43 -8.18 6.09
N VAL A 217 -15.56 -7.46 6.80
CA VAL A 217 -15.01 -6.17 6.34
C VAL A 217 -13.51 -6.29 6.18
N LEU A 218 -13.03 -6.14 4.95
CA LEU A 218 -11.61 -6.14 4.60
C LEU A 218 -11.08 -4.70 4.53
N PHE A 219 -10.08 -4.39 5.34
CA PHE A 219 -9.34 -3.12 5.28
C PHE A 219 -8.09 -3.29 4.43
N GLU A 220 -8.11 -2.74 3.22
CA GLU A 220 -7.04 -2.85 2.23
C GLU A 220 -6.05 -1.68 2.36
N GLY A 221 -4.84 -1.98 2.82
CA GLY A 221 -3.79 -0.99 3.02
C GLY A 221 -3.15 -0.52 1.71
N GLY A 222 -3.00 0.80 1.59
CA GLY A 222 -2.09 1.43 0.63
C GLY A 222 -0.63 1.27 1.08
N GLN A 223 0.28 1.07 0.13
CA GLN A 223 1.72 0.88 0.40
C GLN A 223 1.99 -0.29 1.36
N ALA A 224 2.96 -0.17 2.26
CA ALA A 224 3.45 -1.23 3.12
C ALA A 224 4.15 -0.66 4.36
N THR A 225 4.39 -1.53 5.35
CA THR A 225 4.92 -1.18 6.67
C THR A 225 6.22 -0.38 6.60
N MET A 226 7.18 -0.77 5.74
CA MET A 226 8.47 -0.07 5.69
C MET A 226 8.41 1.29 4.96
N LEU A 227 7.24 1.66 4.44
CA LEU A 227 6.90 2.97 3.90
C LEU A 227 5.93 3.75 4.81
N ASP A 228 5.58 3.24 5.98
CA ASP A 228 4.77 3.93 6.99
C ASP A 228 5.49 5.21 7.47
N VAL A 229 4.73 6.28 7.73
CA VAL A 229 5.32 7.58 8.12
C VAL A 229 6.06 7.52 9.47
N ASP A 230 5.61 6.67 10.39
CA ASP A 230 6.17 6.50 11.73
C ASP A 230 7.06 5.25 11.82
N HIS A 231 6.61 4.16 11.20
CA HIS A 231 7.24 2.84 11.33
C HIS A 231 8.09 2.43 10.11
N GLY A 232 8.18 3.27 9.10
CA GLY A 232 8.98 3.02 7.91
C GLY A 232 10.42 3.54 8.01
N THR A 233 11.14 3.44 6.89
CA THR A 233 12.50 3.97 6.75
C THR A 233 12.51 5.49 6.54
N TYR A 234 12.00 6.26 7.50
CA TYR A 234 11.89 7.71 7.40
C TYR A 234 13.27 8.35 7.09
N PRO A 235 13.36 9.42 6.28
CA PRO A 235 12.26 10.14 5.60
C PRO A 235 11.81 9.50 4.28
N PHE A 236 12.35 8.35 3.89
CA PHE A 236 12.03 7.68 2.62
C PHE A 236 10.77 6.82 2.73
N VAL A 237 9.66 7.48 3.06
CA VAL A 237 8.37 6.89 3.42
C VAL A 237 7.23 7.65 2.74
N THR A 238 6.01 7.12 2.81
CA THR A 238 4.81 7.90 2.48
C THR A 238 4.37 8.76 3.67
N SER A 239 3.38 9.63 3.46
CA SER A 239 2.90 10.57 4.48
C SER A 239 1.66 10.05 5.23
N SER A 240 1.48 8.74 5.28
CA SER A 240 0.32 8.07 5.90
C SER A 240 0.76 6.82 6.66
N ASN A 241 -0.08 6.35 7.58
CA ASN A 241 0.14 5.08 8.23
C ASN A 241 -0.35 3.92 7.35
N ALA A 242 0.59 3.11 6.88
CA ALA A 242 0.36 1.90 6.07
C ALA A 242 0.30 0.63 6.93
N THR A 243 0.40 0.80 8.25
CA THR A 243 0.27 -0.23 9.27
C THR A 243 -1.20 -0.54 9.63
N ALA A 244 -1.43 -1.63 10.35
CA ALA A 244 -2.76 -2.06 10.80
C ALA A 244 -3.44 -1.03 11.71
N GLY A 245 -2.68 -0.28 12.51
CA GLY A 245 -3.19 0.86 13.29
C GLY A 245 -3.77 1.97 12.40
N GLY A 246 -3.21 2.16 11.20
CA GLY A 246 -3.75 3.08 10.20
C GLY A 246 -5.16 2.72 9.73
N ALA A 247 -5.53 1.44 9.73
CA ALA A 247 -6.88 1.00 9.40
C ALA A 247 -7.91 1.55 10.37
N LEU A 248 -7.57 1.62 11.66
CA LEU A 248 -8.47 2.10 12.72
C LEU A 248 -8.70 3.62 12.58
N THR A 249 -7.62 4.39 12.55
CA THR A 249 -7.69 5.87 12.46
C THR A 249 -8.20 6.33 11.09
N GLY A 250 -7.93 5.56 10.04
CA GLY A 250 -8.32 5.83 8.67
C GLY A 250 -9.74 5.41 8.30
N SER A 251 -10.45 4.68 9.17
CA SER A 251 -11.83 4.22 8.92
C SER A 251 -12.85 4.54 10.00
N GLY A 252 -12.41 4.93 11.20
CA GLY A 252 -13.30 5.18 12.34
C GLY A 252 -13.79 3.89 13.03
N VAL A 253 -13.01 2.81 12.92
CA VAL A 253 -13.30 1.51 13.52
C VAL A 253 -12.46 1.32 14.79
N GLY A 254 -13.08 0.82 15.85
CA GLY A 254 -12.39 0.58 17.13
C GLY A 254 -11.41 -0.60 17.06
N PRO A 255 -10.29 -0.56 17.81
CA PRO A 255 -9.26 -1.61 17.77
C PRO A 255 -9.78 -3.01 18.11
N THR A 256 -10.79 -3.10 18.98
CA THR A 256 -11.38 -4.38 19.42
C THR A 256 -12.26 -5.05 18.37
N LYS A 257 -12.49 -4.41 17.21
CA LYS A 257 -13.27 -4.96 16.10
C LYS A 257 -12.42 -5.65 15.03
N ILE A 258 -11.09 -5.61 15.15
CA ILE A 258 -10.17 -6.32 14.25
C ILE A 258 -9.88 -7.70 14.84
N THR A 259 -10.05 -8.76 14.04
CA THR A 259 -9.82 -10.14 14.49
C THR A 259 -8.58 -10.78 13.88
N SER A 260 -8.17 -10.34 12.68
CA SER A 260 -6.96 -10.83 12.03
C SER A 260 -6.26 -9.73 11.23
N VAL A 261 -4.94 -9.89 11.09
CA VAL A 261 -4.08 -9.00 10.31
C VAL A 261 -3.25 -9.85 9.37
N ILE A 262 -3.52 -9.68 8.08
CA ILE A 262 -2.84 -10.36 6.99
C ILE A 262 -1.68 -9.50 6.50
N GLY A 263 -0.46 -10.00 6.64
CA GLY A 263 0.75 -9.43 6.08
C GLY A 263 1.12 -10.11 4.77
N VAL A 264 1.09 -9.37 3.67
CA VAL A 264 1.60 -9.89 2.39
C VAL A 264 3.08 -9.61 2.30
N ILE A 265 3.86 -10.67 2.03
CA ILE A 265 5.30 -10.63 2.01
C ILE A 265 5.83 -11.38 0.79
N LYS A 266 6.75 -10.79 0.05
CA LYS A 266 7.35 -11.44 -1.12
C LYS A 266 8.52 -12.34 -0.67
N ALA A 267 8.75 -13.46 -1.36
CA ALA A 267 9.82 -14.42 -1.05
C ALA A 267 11.25 -13.85 -1.21
N TYR A 268 11.35 -12.63 -1.75
CA TYR A 268 12.51 -11.77 -1.82
C TYR A 268 12.05 -10.32 -1.61
N THR A 269 12.95 -9.36 -1.44
CA THR A 269 12.57 -7.97 -1.15
C THR A 269 12.66 -7.10 -2.40
N THR A 270 11.76 -6.11 -2.50
CA THR A 270 11.83 -5.09 -3.54
C THR A 270 11.53 -3.72 -2.97
N ARG A 271 12.16 -2.68 -3.53
CA ARG A 271 11.91 -1.28 -3.14
C ARG A 271 11.74 -0.39 -4.37
N VAL A 272 10.70 0.46 -4.33
CA VAL A 272 10.51 1.57 -5.27
C VAL A 272 11.04 2.84 -4.62
N GLY A 273 11.88 3.59 -5.34
CA GLY A 273 12.40 4.87 -4.87
C GLY A 273 13.68 4.75 -4.03
N GLU A 274 14.07 5.87 -3.44
CA GLU A 274 15.32 6.02 -2.70
C GLU A 274 15.20 5.46 -1.28
N GLY A 275 16.33 5.41 -0.55
CA GLY A 275 16.40 5.05 0.86
C GLY A 275 17.12 3.72 1.14
N PRO A 276 17.40 3.43 2.41
CA PRO A 276 18.21 2.28 2.83
C PRO A 276 17.54 0.95 2.47
N PHE A 277 18.33 0.00 1.99
CA PHE A 277 17.86 -1.32 1.58
C PHE A 277 19.01 -2.32 1.84
N PRO A 278 19.14 -2.82 3.10
CA PRO A 278 20.32 -3.58 3.52
C PRO A 278 20.61 -4.82 2.66
N THR A 279 19.56 -5.49 2.18
CA THR A 279 19.66 -6.70 1.36
C THR A 279 19.74 -6.44 -0.14
N GLU A 280 20.01 -5.18 -0.57
CA GLU A 280 20.12 -4.84 -1.98
C GLU A 280 21.17 -5.66 -2.72
N LEU A 281 20.82 -6.11 -3.92
CA LEU A 281 21.71 -6.80 -4.82
C LEU A 281 22.15 -5.88 -5.95
N PHE A 282 23.46 -5.82 -6.16
CA PHE A 282 24.11 -5.06 -7.23
C PHE A 282 24.83 -5.98 -8.23
N ASP A 283 24.57 -7.28 -8.15
CA ASP A 283 25.14 -8.33 -8.98
C ASP A 283 24.09 -8.93 -9.95
N ASP A 284 24.49 -9.97 -10.68
CA ASP A 284 23.64 -10.66 -11.65
C ASP A 284 22.37 -11.26 -11.00
N MET A 285 22.41 -11.56 -9.71
CA MET A 285 21.22 -12.06 -8.99
C MET A 285 20.18 -10.95 -8.78
N GLY A 286 20.61 -9.72 -8.53
CA GLY A 286 19.71 -8.57 -8.49
C GLY A 286 18.99 -8.36 -9.83
N GLU A 287 19.71 -8.48 -10.95
CA GLU A 287 19.13 -8.39 -12.29
C GLU A 287 18.22 -9.59 -12.63
N TYR A 288 18.60 -10.79 -12.20
CA TYR A 288 17.77 -11.98 -12.34
C TYR A 288 16.42 -11.80 -11.63
N LEU A 289 16.40 -11.40 -10.35
CA LEU A 289 15.17 -11.19 -9.59
C LEU A 289 14.31 -10.09 -10.22
N LEU A 290 14.93 -9.01 -10.70
CA LEU A 290 14.25 -7.93 -11.39
C LEU A 290 13.49 -8.44 -12.63
N ARG A 291 14.20 -9.17 -13.50
CA ARG A 291 13.67 -9.65 -14.80
C ARG A 291 12.65 -10.76 -14.62
N THR A 292 13.01 -11.82 -13.88
CA THR A 292 12.17 -13.00 -13.66
C THR A 292 10.91 -12.63 -12.86
N GLY A 293 11.06 -11.75 -11.86
CA GLY A 293 9.95 -11.26 -11.05
C GLY A 293 9.05 -10.22 -11.75
N GLY A 294 9.43 -9.71 -12.93
CA GLY A 294 8.69 -8.64 -13.61
C GLY A 294 8.63 -7.36 -12.79
N GLU A 295 9.72 -6.98 -12.14
CA GLU A 295 9.78 -5.95 -11.10
C GLU A 295 9.90 -4.52 -11.69
N PHE A 296 8.91 -4.16 -12.48
CA PHE A 296 8.79 -2.84 -13.11
C PHE A 296 7.50 -2.15 -12.65
N GLY A 297 7.57 -0.85 -12.41
CA GLY A 297 6.39 -0.06 -12.07
C GLY A 297 5.35 -0.11 -13.19
N VAL A 298 4.11 -0.52 -12.89
CA VAL A 298 3.04 -0.71 -13.89
C VAL A 298 2.76 0.57 -14.69
N THR A 299 2.74 1.73 -14.03
CA THR A 299 2.46 3.02 -14.68
C THR A 299 3.72 3.69 -15.23
N THR A 300 4.86 3.56 -14.54
CA THR A 300 6.06 4.36 -14.82
C THR A 300 7.12 3.60 -15.62
N GLY A 301 7.05 2.26 -15.67
CA GLY A 301 8.10 1.40 -16.21
C GLY A 301 9.40 1.41 -15.40
N ARG A 302 9.47 2.11 -14.26
CA ARG A 302 10.70 2.24 -13.47
C ARG A 302 11.09 0.88 -12.88
N ALA A 303 12.33 0.44 -13.14
CA ALA A 303 12.91 -0.75 -12.52
C ALA A 303 12.97 -0.59 -10.99
N ARG A 304 12.62 -1.65 -10.28
CA ARG A 304 12.68 -1.71 -8.82
C ARG A 304 14.03 -2.22 -8.36
N ARG A 305 14.44 -1.79 -7.17
CA ARG A 305 15.61 -2.36 -6.50
C ARG A 305 15.21 -3.71 -5.93
N CYS A 306 16.05 -4.73 -6.12
CA CYS A 306 15.77 -6.10 -5.71
C CYS A 306 16.82 -6.59 -4.71
N GLY A 307 16.39 -7.42 -3.77
CA GLY A 307 17.23 -7.91 -2.68
C GLY A 307 16.73 -9.24 -2.13
N TRP A 308 17.56 -9.90 -1.33
CA TRP A 308 17.18 -11.15 -0.69
C TRP A 308 16.07 -10.95 0.35
N TYR A 309 15.44 -12.06 0.77
CA TYR A 309 14.47 -12.02 1.86
C TYR A 309 15.12 -11.46 3.13
N ASP A 310 14.39 -10.57 3.80
CA ASP A 310 14.85 -9.93 5.01
C ASP A 310 13.91 -10.28 6.15
N SER A 311 14.36 -11.18 7.03
CA SER A 311 13.55 -11.59 8.16
C SER A 311 13.55 -10.57 9.30
N VAL A 312 14.52 -9.66 9.35
CA VAL A 312 14.57 -8.60 10.38
C VAL A 312 13.41 -7.63 10.16
N ILE A 313 13.17 -7.20 8.91
CA ILE A 313 11.99 -6.39 8.59
C ILE A 313 10.69 -7.21 8.70
N ALA A 314 10.73 -8.51 8.41
CA ALA A 314 9.54 -9.36 8.54
C ALA A 314 9.09 -9.45 10.00
N ARG A 315 10.01 -9.73 10.95
CA ARG A 315 9.72 -9.71 12.40
C ARG A 315 9.25 -8.35 12.87
N TYR A 316 9.92 -7.28 12.40
CA TYR A 316 9.51 -5.91 12.72
C TYR A 316 8.08 -5.63 12.30
N SER A 317 7.74 -5.96 11.05
CA SER A 317 6.39 -5.83 10.51
C SER A 317 5.37 -6.67 11.27
N SER A 318 5.71 -7.92 11.62
CA SER A 318 4.85 -8.78 12.45
C SER A 318 4.56 -8.16 13.81
N ARG A 319 5.58 -7.62 14.49
CA ARG A 319 5.45 -6.98 15.79
C ARG A 319 4.60 -5.70 15.73
N VAL A 320 4.89 -4.80 14.80
CA VAL A 320 4.23 -3.47 14.73
C VAL A 320 2.75 -3.60 14.35
N ASN A 321 2.42 -4.58 13.51
CA ASN A 321 1.05 -4.75 13.02
C ASN A 321 0.25 -5.80 13.78
N GLY A 322 0.89 -6.64 14.60
CA GLY A 322 0.26 -7.82 15.17
C GLY A 322 -0.19 -8.80 14.09
N ILE A 323 0.69 -9.08 13.12
CA ILE A 323 0.38 -9.96 11.98
C ILE A 323 0.00 -11.34 12.52
N THR A 324 -1.20 -11.80 12.17
CA THR A 324 -1.69 -13.13 12.50
C THR A 324 -1.41 -14.11 11.37
N ASP A 325 -1.32 -13.63 10.13
CA ASP A 325 -1.22 -14.45 8.92
C ASP A 325 -0.30 -13.82 7.89
N LEU A 326 0.70 -14.57 7.43
CA LEU A 326 1.53 -14.19 6.30
C LEU A 326 1.02 -14.84 5.02
N VAL A 327 0.94 -14.04 3.96
CA VAL A 327 0.77 -14.52 2.59
C VAL A 327 2.09 -14.32 1.87
N VAL A 328 2.83 -15.42 1.68
CA VAL A 328 4.10 -15.41 0.96
C VAL A 328 3.81 -15.37 -0.53
N THR A 329 4.38 -14.43 -1.28
CA THR A 329 4.16 -14.32 -2.74
C THR A 329 5.45 -14.51 -3.53
N LYS A 330 5.30 -14.86 -4.81
CA LYS A 330 6.39 -15.02 -5.77
C LYS A 330 7.46 -16.04 -5.34
N LEU A 331 7.04 -17.14 -4.70
CA LEU A 331 7.97 -18.21 -4.34
C LEU A 331 8.60 -18.85 -5.59
N ASP A 332 7.83 -18.92 -6.68
CA ASP A 332 8.22 -19.47 -7.97
C ASP A 332 9.46 -18.81 -8.58
N ILE A 333 9.70 -17.53 -8.28
CA ILE A 333 10.84 -16.75 -8.77
C ILE A 333 12.18 -17.26 -8.23
N LEU A 334 12.19 -18.00 -7.12
CA LEU A 334 13.42 -18.56 -6.54
C LEU A 334 13.80 -19.93 -7.15
N THR A 335 12.97 -20.48 -8.03
CA THR A 335 13.23 -21.77 -8.69
C THR A 335 14.50 -21.71 -9.55
N GLY A 336 15.38 -22.68 -9.39
CA GLY A 336 16.65 -22.79 -10.12
C GLY A 336 17.84 -22.19 -9.40
N ILE A 337 17.65 -21.53 -8.25
CA ILE A 337 18.73 -20.98 -7.43
C ILE A 337 19.25 -22.09 -6.50
N PRO A 338 20.54 -22.50 -6.54
CA PRO A 338 21.02 -23.64 -5.74
C PRO A 338 21.04 -23.38 -4.22
N LYS A 339 21.39 -22.16 -3.83
CA LYS A 339 21.46 -21.70 -2.44
C LYS A 339 20.79 -20.34 -2.34
N ILE A 340 19.81 -20.21 -1.44
CA ILE A 340 18.98 -19.02 -1.28
C ILE A 340 19.39 -18.33 0.03
N PRO A 341 20.04 -17.15 -0.04
CA PRO A 341 20.36 -16.36 1.14
C PRO A 341 19.10 -15.73 1.75
N VAL A 342 18.99 -15.80 3.07
CA VAL A 342 17.97 -15.08 3.86
C VAL A 342 18.66 -14.26 4.93
N CYS A 343 18.40 -12.96 4.97
CA CYS A 343 18.96 -12.09 6.00
C CYS A 343 18.26 -12.39 7.33
N VAL A 344 19.05 -12.86 8.30
CA VAL A 344 18.57 -13.27 9.64
C VAL A 344 18.86 -12.23 10.71
N ALA A 345 19.85 -11.37 10.48
CA ALA A 345 20.28 -10.30 11.37
C ALA A 345 21.06 -9.24 10.57
N TYR A 346 21.35 -8.11 11.19
CA TYR A 346 22.28 -7.11 10.65
C TYR A 346 23.56 -7.05 11.46
N ASP A 347 24.66 -6.73 10.80
CA ASP A 347 25.90 -6.23 11.41
C ASP A 347 25.95 -4.70 11.19
N VAL A 348 25.99 -3.95 12.28
CA VAL A 348 26.24 -2.51 12.27
C VAL A 348 27.52 -2.26 13.07
N ASP A 349 28.58 -1.90 12.36
CA ASP A 349 29.89 -1.59 12.95
C ASP A 349 30.45 -2.66 13.90
N GLY A 350 30.23 -3.94 13.58
CA GLY A 350 30.67 -5.10 14.36
C GLY A 350 29.65 -5.56 15.42
N VAL A 351 28.50 -4.90 15.54
CA VAL A 351 27.44 -5.27 16.48
C VAL A 351 26.31 -5.97 15.73
N ARG A 352 25.96 -7.18 16.18
CA ARG A 352 24.85 -7.95 15.64
C ARG A 352 23.51 -7.42 16.18
N TYR A 353 22.57 -7.20 15.27
CA TYR A 353 21.17 -6.84 15.53
C TYR A 353 20.25 -7.92 14.96
N ASP A 354 19.58 -8.69 15.83
CA ASP A 354 18.54 -9.63 15.43
C ASP A 354 17.17 -8.96 15.21
N GLU A 355 17.04 -7.68 15.61
CA GLU A 355 15.83 -6.88 15.49
C GLU A 355 16.13 -5.59 14.71
N MET A 356 15.09 -4.97 14.16
CA MET A 356 15.22 -3.68 13.46
C MET A 356 15.97 -2.67 14.35
N PRO A 357 17.10 -2.10 13.89
CA PRO A 357 17.83 -1.09 14.65
C PRO A 357 16.92 0.09 15.00
N THR A 358 17.04 0.58 16.23
CA THR A 358 16.19 1.67 16.74
C THR A 358 16.53 3.03 16.15
N ASP A 359 17.75 3.18 15.63
CA ASP A 359 18.20 4.42 14.99
C ASP A 359 18.37 4.21 13.47
N GLN A 360 17.98 5.23 12.70
CA GLN A 360 17.97 5.16 11.24
C GLN A 360 19.37 5.13 10.64
N THR A 361 20.37 5.67 11.36
CA THR A 361 21.76 5.66 10.91
C THR A 361 22.31 4.24 10.92
N ALA A 362 22.04 3.47 11.98
CA ALA A 362 22.38 2.07 12.10
C ALA A 362 21.70 1.25 11.00
N PHE A 363 20.40 1.47 10.75
CA PHE A 363 19.72 0.80 9.63
C PHE A 363 20.31 1.16 8.27
N HIS A 364 20.76 2.40 8.07
CA HIS A 364 21.41 2.83 6.84
C HIS A 364 22.78 2.17 6.62
N HIS A 365 23.52 1.91 7.70
CA HIS A 365 24.83 1.25 7.65
C HIS A 365 24.78 -0.27 7.85
N ALA A 366 23.58 -0.82 8.06
CA ALA A 366 23.37 -2.24 8.30
C ALA A 366 23.86 -3.09 7.13
N LYS A 367 24.70 -4.08 7.47
CA LYS A 367 25.12 -5.14 6.55
C LYS A 367 24.34 -6.41 6.88
N PRO A 368 23.73 -7.07 5.88
CA PRO A 368 22.95 -8.28 6.13
C PRO A 368 23.86 -9.45 6.54
N ILE A 369 23.42 -10.19 7.56
CA ILE A 369 23.98 -11.49 7.95
C ILE A 369 23.04 -12.55 7.38
N TYR A 370 23.54 -13.36 6.44
CA TYR A 370 22.75 -14.36 5.74
C TYR A 370 22.84 -15.74 6.38
N ALA A 371 21.71 -16.45 6.38
CA ALA A 371 21.67 -17.91 6.44
C ALA A 371 21.35 -18.45 5.05
N GLU A 372 22.00 -19.56 4.68
CA GLU A 372 21.89 -20.17 3.35
C GLU A 372 20.93 -21.36 3.40
N PHE A 373 19.91 -21.35 2.56
CA PHE A 373 18.95 -22.43 2.42
C PHE A 373 19.16 -23.18 1.11
N ASP A 374 18.96 -24.50 1.12
CA ASP A 374 18.96 -25.27 -0.13
C ASP A 374 17.79 -24.86 -1.01
N GLY A 375 18.06 -24.56 -2.28
CA GLY A 375 17.01 -24.25 -3.24
C GLY A 375 16.47 -25.49 -3.95
N TRP A 376 15.68 -25.27 -4.99
CA TRP A 376 14.99 -26.32 -5.76
C TRP A 376 15.05 -26.00 -7.25
N THR A 377 14.82 -27.00 -8.10
CA THR A 377 14.85 -26.84 -9.58
C THR A 377 13.53 -27.22 -10.23
N GLU A 378 12.64 -27.89 -9.50
CA GLU A 378 11.32 -28.29 -9.95
C GLU A 378 10.40 -27.08 -10.14
N ASP A 379 9.61 -27.08 -11.22
CA ASP A 379 8.58 -26.07 -11.45
C ASP A 379 7.44 -26.22 -10.45
N ILE A 380 7.24 -25.20 -9.62
CA ILE A 380 6.20 -25.18 -8.58
C ILE A 380 4.91 -24.47 -9.00
N SER A 381 4.82 -23.96 -10.22
CA SER A 381 3.67 -23.15 -10.66
C SER A 381 2.33 -23.91 -10.70
N GLY A 382 2.41 -25.23 -10.82
CA GLY A 382 1.28 -26.15 -10.75
C GLY A 382 0.87 -26.59 -9.34
N CYS A 383 1.66 -26.31 -8.30
CA CYS A 383 1.40 -26.80 -6.94
C CYS A 383 0.12 -26.16 -6.36
N ARG A 384 -0.71 -26.94 -5.66
CA ARG A 384 -1.97 -26.47 -5.04
C ARG A 384 -2.11 -26.87 -3.58
N THR A 385 -1.31 -27.83 -3.12
CA THR A 385 -1.17 -28.22 -1.71
C THR A 385 0.28 -27.99 -1.25
N PHE A 386 0.50 -27.96 0.06
CA PHE A 386 1.86 -27.77 0.60
C PHE A 386 2.75 -28.96 0.27
N GLU A 387 2.17 -30.15 0.25
CA GLU A 387 2.83 -31.41 -0.07
C GLU A 387 3.27 -31.50 -1.53
N ASP A 388 2.64 -30.74 -2.44
CA ASP A 388 3.05 -30.65 -3.84
C ASP A 388 4.40 -29.94 -4.02
N LEU A 389 4.83 -29.14 -3.03
CA LEU A 389 6.10 -28.41 -3.10
C LEU A 389 7.29 -29.36 -2.91
N PRO A 390 8.43 -29.12 -3.58
CA PRO A 390 9.69 -29.81 -3.29
C PRO A 390 10.08 -29.69 -1.82
N ALA A 391 10.76 -30.70 -1.28
CA ALA A 391 11.13 -30.73 0.14
C ALA A 391 11.93 -29.49 0.58
N ASN A 392 12.80 -28.97 -0.30
CA ASN A 392 13.58 -27.76 -0.06
C ASN A 392 12.69 -26.50 -0.03
N ALA A 393 11.71 -26.39 -0.93
CA ALA A 393 10.73 -25.29 -0.92
C ALA A 393 9.87 -25.33 0.34
N GLN A 394 9.43 -26.51 0.78
CA GLN A 394 8.72 -26.68 2.05
C GLN A 394 9.58 -26.24 3.25
N ALA A 395 10.85 -26.67 3.29
CA ALA A 395 11.79 -26.29 4.35
C ALA A 395 12.05 -24.78 4.36
N TYR A 396 12.18 -24.16 3.18
CA TYR A 396 12.33 -22.72 3.04
C TYR A 396 11.13 -21.97 3.62
N VAL A 397 9.90 -22.35 3.25
CA VAL A 397 8.68 -21.70 3.76
C VAL A 397 8.54 -21.83 5.28
N ARG A 398 8.80 -23.02 5.85
CA ARG A 398 8.80 -23.22 7.32
C ARG A 398 9.84 -22.34 8.00
N SER A 399 11.02 -22.19 7.39
CA SER A 399 12.07 -21.33 7.91
C SER A 399 11.67 -19.85 7.86
N LEU A 400 11.01 -19.40 6.78
CA LEU A 400 10.47 -18.04 6.70
C LEU A 400 9.40 -17.78 7.76
N GLU A 401 8.51 -18.76 8.01
CA GLU A 401 7.50 -18.68 9.07
C GLU A 401 8.13 -18.45 10.44
N GLU A 402 9.07 -19.32 10.84
CA GLU A 402 9.79 -19.22 12.12
C GLU A 402 10.52 -17.89 12.24
N LEU A 403 11.27 -17.51 11.18
CA LEU A 403 12.07 -16.30 11.17
C LEU A 403 11.22 -15.03 11.16
N SER A 404 10.00 -15.04 10.63
CA SER A 404 9.17 -13.83 10.48
C SER A 404 8.24 -13.58 11.68
N GLY A 405 8.11 -14.56 12.59
CA GLY A 405 7.36 -14.41 13.83
C GLY A 405 5.84 -14.41 13.66
N ALA A 406 5.33 -14.89 12.52
CA ALA A 406 3.91 -15.06 12.24
C ALA A 406 3.70 -16.28 11.32
N ARG A 407 2.57 -16.98 11.47
CA ARG A 407 2.27 -18.18 10.67
C ARG A 407 2.11 -17.83 9.18
N VAL A 408 2.51 -18.72 8.30
CA VAL A 408 2.23 -18.63 6.86
C VAL A 408 0.90 -19.31 6.59
N SER A 409 -0.04 -18.56 6.01
CA SER A 409 -1.41 -19.04 5.76
C SER A 409 -1.71 -19.22 4.27
N ALA A 410 -0.90 -18.63 3.38
CA ALA A 410 -0.96 -18.92 1.96
C ALA A 410 0.38 -18.67 1.25
N ILE A 411 0.61 -19.39 0.15
CA ILE A 411 1.84 -19.32 -0.65
C ILE A 411 1.50 -19.13 -2.13
N GLY A 412 1.92 -18.00 -2.71
CA GLY A 412 1.81 -17.73 -4.13
C GLY A 412 2.95 -18.37 -4.91
N VAL A 413 2.60 -19.21 -5.87
CA VAL A 413 3.53 -19.97 -6.74
C VAL A 413 3.44 -19.55 -8.22
N GLY A 414 2.95 -18.34 -8.50
CA GLY A 414 2.85 -17.85 -9.87
C GLY A 414 2.02 -16.57 -9.99
N PRO A 415 1.91 -16.00 -11.19
CA PRO A 415 1.19 -14.74 -11.40
C PRO A 415 -0.34 -14.91 -11.52
N SER A 416 -0.84 -16.10 -11.86
CA SER A 416 -2.28 -16.32 -12.01
C SER A 416 -2.99 -16.30 -10.65
N ARG A 417 -4.29 -15.98 -10.70
CA ARG A 417 -5.14 -15.90 -9.51
C ARG A 417 -5.21 -17.24 -8.75
N ASP A 418 -5.23 -18.35 -9.48
CA ASP A 418 -5.33 -19.70 -8.94
C ASP A 418 -3.97 -20.32 -8.54
N ALA A 419 -2.84 -19.69 -8.89
CA ALA A 419 -1.49 -20.16 -8.53
C ALA A 419 -1.15 -19.85 -7.07
N ILE A 420 -1.97 -20.32 -6.14
CA ILE A 420 -1.82 -20.09 -4.71
C ILE A 420 -2.18 -21.33 -3.92
N ILE A 421 -1.38 -21.64 -2.91
CA ILE A 421 -1.55 -22.76 -1.98
C ILE A 421 -2.11 -22.20 -0.67
N PRO A 422 -3.39 -22.41 -0.34
CA PRO A 422 -3.95 -22.04 0.96
C PRO A 422 -3.56 -23.08 2.03
N LEU A 423 -3.12 -22.62 3.20
CA LEU A 423 -2.77 -23.46 4.36
C LEU A 423 -3.78 -23.30 5.50
N HIS A 424 -4.23 -22.07 5.73
CA HIS A 424 -5.18 -21.72 6.79
C HIS A 424 -6.23 -20.72 6.27
N ASP A 425 -7.41 -20.72 6.90
CA ASP A 425 -8.45 -19.74 6.56
C ASP A 425 -8.08 -18.35 7.07
N LEU A 426 -8.06 -17.38 6.15
CA LEU A 426 -7.72 -15.98 6.42
C LEU A 426 -8.87 -15.21 7.10
N LEU A 427 -10.09 -15.75 7.11
CA LEU A 427 -11.25 -15.17 7.81
C LEU A 427 -11.55 -15.96 9.10
N HIS A 428 -11.09 -15.46 10.25
CA HIS A 428 -11.38 -16.03 11.58
C HIS A 428 -11.77 -14.92 12.59
#